data_AF-A0A7W9GEY7-F1
#
_entry.id   AF-A0A7W9GEY7-F1
#
_cell.length_a   1.000
_cell.length_b   1.000
_cell.length_c   1.000
_cell.angle_alpha   90.00
_cell.angle_beta   90.00
_cell.angle_gamma   90.00
#
_symmetry.space_group_name_H-M   'P 1'
#
loop_
_entity.id
_entity.type
_entity.pdbx_description
1 polymer ?
#
loop_
_entity_poly.entity_id
_entity_poly.type
_entity_poly.pdbx_seq_one_letter_code
_entity_poly.pdbx_strand_id
1 'polypeptide(L)'
;MSEILAIDDDRYLALERSWIQGVNYRVKLYEIDLRGATNVLARDDLAQGKPYRPVTKRLVSDLSSFRPPAQNLESLAWGPRLADGTCTLVIGSDDNFDQGEATQFLAFAATGCP
;
A
#
# COMPACT_ATOMS: atom_id res chain seq x y z
N MET A 1 -0.87 -0.12 -8.28
CA MET A 1 -0.47 0.59 -7.06
C MET A 1 -1.29 1.86 -6.98
N SER A 2 -2.00 2.09 -5.88
CA SER A 2 -2.80 3.30 -5.65
C SER A 2 -2.14 4.27 -4.67
N GLU A 3 -1.28 3.79 -3.77
CA GLU A 3 -0.61 4.62 -2.75
C GLU A 3 0.72 3.98 -2.29
N ILE A 4 1.67 4.80 -1.85
CA ILE A 4 2.90 4.41 -1.19
C ILE A 4 3.16 5.25 0.08
N LEU A 5 3.45 4.59 1.20
CA LEU A 5 3.73 5.25 2.48
C LEU A 5 5.05 4.75 3.08
N ALA A 6 5.96 5.66 3.41
CA ALA A 6 7.24 5.31 4.03
C ALA A 6 7.04 4.70 5.44
N ILE A 7 7.77 3.64 5.73
CA ILE A 7 7.94 3.07 7.07
C ILE A 7 9.25 3.61 7.67
N ASP A 8 10.33 3.57 6.88
CA ASP A 8 11.64 4.16 7.16
C ASP A 8 12.34 4.47 5.83
N ASP A 9 13.64 4.73 5.85
CA ASP A 9 14.42 5.10 4.66
C ASP A 9 14.39 4.02 3.56
N ASP A 10 14.27 2.75 3.94
CA ASP A 10 14.40 1.61 3.04
C ASP A 10 13.11 0.80 2.85
N ARG A 11 12.10 1.02 3.70
CA ARG A 11 10.87 0.23 3.70
C ARG A 11 9.63 1.07 3.52
N TYR A 12 8.69 0.56 2.72
CA TYR A 12 7.48 1.26 2.34
C TYR A 12 6.28 0.31 2.39
N LEU A 13 5.12 0.84 2.74
CA LEU A 13 3.85 0.20 2.44
C LEU A 13 3.42 0.60 1.03
N ALA A 14 2.98 -0.37 0.23
CA ALA A 14 2.36 -0.14 -1.06
C ALA A 14 0.93 -0.69 -1.04
N LEU A 15 -0.02 0.20 -1.29
CA LEU A 15 -1.42 -0.18 -1.50
C LEU A 15 -1.59 -0.52 -2.97
N GLU A 16 -2.03 -1.74 -3.25
CA GLU A 16 -2.35 -2.17 -4.60
C GLU A 16 -3.81 -2.48 -4.75
N ARG A 17 -4.41 -1.80 -5.71
CA ARG A 17 -5.81 -1.94 -6.07
C ARG A 17 -5.94 -2.36 -7.53
N SER A 18 -6.91 -3.21 -7.79
CA SER A 18 -7.39 -3.55 -9.13
C SER A 18 -8.91 -3.61 -9.11
N TRP A 19 -9.56 -3.20 -10.19
CA TRP A 19 -11.00 -3.38 -10.38
C TRP A 19 -11.25 -4.45 -11.43
N ILE A 20 -12.14 -5.40 -11.11
CA ILE A 20 -12.54 -6.47 -12.02
C ILE A 20 -14.05 -6.42 -12.16
N GLN A 21 -14.52 -6.33 -13.40
CA GLN A 21 -15.95 -6.30 -13.71
C GLN A 21 -16.65 -7.53 -13.10
N GLY A 22 -17.73 -7.31 -12.35
CA GLY A 22 -18.49 -8.38 -11.68
C GLY A 22 -17.88 -8.93 -10.39
N VAL A 23 -16.66 -8.51 -10.01
CA VAL A 23 -15.98 -8.94 -8.77
C VAL A 23 -15.72 -7.78 -7.80
N ASN A 24 -15.78 -6.53 -8.27
CA ASN A 24 -15.42 -5.29 -7.55
C ASN A 24 -13.91 -5.17 -7.27
N TYR A 25 -13.55 -4.21 -6.41
CA TYR A 25 -12.17 -3.94 -6.04
C TYR A 25 -11.51 -5.15 -5.33
N ARG A 26 -10.26 -5.39 -5.71
CA ARG A 26 -9.31 -6.18 -4.94
C ARG A 26 -8.24 -5.23 -4.43
N VAL A 27 -8.03 -5.24 -3.11
CA VAL A 27 -7.08 -4.35 -2.45
C VAL A 27 -6.16 -5.18 -1.58
N LYS A 28 -4.85 -5.04 -1.82
CA LYS A 28 -3.81 -5.72 -1.05
C LYS A 28 -2.80 -4.70 -0.56
N LEU A 29 -2.44 -4.81 0.70
CA LEU A 29 -1.37 -4.04 1.32
C LEU A 29 -0.11 -4.89 1.31
N TYR A 30 0.96 -4.31 0.78
CA TYR A 30 2.28 -4.95 0.73
C TYR A 30 3.31 -4.09 1.46
N GLU A 31 4.35 -4.74 1.97
CA GLU A 31 5.60 -4.11 2.36
C GLU A 31 6.60 -4.28 1.21
N ILE A 32 7.25 -3.20 0.82
CA ILE A 32 8.37 -3.14 -0.11
C ILE A 32 9.63 -2.88 0.71
N ASP A 33 10.69 -3.63 0.43
CA ASP A 33 12.01 -3.46 1.04
C ASP A 33 13.05 -3.20 -0.06
N LEU A 34 13.72 -2.06 0.06
CA LEU A 34 14.75 -1.58 -0.85
C LEU A 34 16.13 -2.18 -0.52
N ARG A 35 16.34 -2.78 0.65
CA ARG A 35 17.64 -3.30 1.10
C ARG A 35 18.07 -4.45 0.21
N GLY A 36 18.94 -4.10 -0.73
CA GLY A 36 19.47 -5.00 -1.73
C GLY A 36 18.99 -4.70 -3.14
N ALA A 37 17.92 -3.93 -3.34
CA ALA A 37 17.57 -3.48 -4.68
C ALA A 37 18.75 -2.73 -5.32
N THR A 38 18.92 -2.87 -6.63
CA THR A 38 19.88 -2.04 -7.35
C THR A 38 19.34 -0.62 -7.43
N ASN A 39 20.12 0.37 -6.99
CA ASN A 39 19.78 1.78 -7.22
C ASN A 39 19.94 2.09 -8.72
N VAL A 40 18.85 2.55 -9.33
CA VAL A 40 18.77 2.85 -10.76
C VAL A 40 18.58 4.35 -11.06
N LEU A 41 18.69 5.23 -10.06
CA LEU A 41 18.49 6.68 -10.24
C LEU A 41 19.41 7.33 -11.28
N ALA A 42 20.61 6.76 -11.47
CA ALA A 42 21.59 7.22 -12.46
C ALA A 42 21.59 6.38 -13.75
N ARG A 43 20.53 5.64 -14.04
CA ARG A 43 20.39 4.85 -15.27
C ARG A 43 19.34 5.46 -16.17
N ASP A 44 19.71 5.70 -17.43
CA ASP A 44 18.78 6.19 -18.45
C ASP A 44 17.82 5.10 -18.94
N ASP A 45 18.23 3.82 -18.83
CA ASP A 45 17.43 2.68 -19.26
C ASP A 45 17.69 1.42 -18.42
N LEU A 46 16.65 0.61 -18.27
CA LEU A 46 16.68 -0.68 -17.57
C LEU A 46 16.76 -1.88 -18.53
N ALA A 47 16.36 -1.72 -19.79
CA ALA A 47 16.25 -2.84 -20.75
C ALA A 47 17.59 -3.21 -21.39
N GLN A 48 18.39 -2.21 -21.76
CA GLN A 48 19.71 -2.31 -22.38
C GLN A 48 20.85 -2.08 -21.36
N GLY A 49 20.49 -1.77 -20.12
CA GLY A 49 21.44 -1.54 -19.03
C GLY A 49 22.04 -2.82 -18.45
N LYS A 50 22.95 -2.64 -17.48
CA LYS A 50 23.46 -3.76 -16.67
C LYS A 50 22.29 -4.47 -15.96
N PRO A 51 22.41 -5.75 -15.60
CA PRO A 51 21.44 -6.42 -14.74
C PRO A 51 21.12 -5.59 -13.48
N TYR A 52 19.89 -5.68 -13.02
CA TYR A 52 19.43 -5.06 -11.79
C TYR A 52 18.69 -6.08 -10.93
N ARG A 53 18.80 -5.89 -9.62
CA ARG A 53 18.01 -6.64 -8.64
C ARG A 53 16.77 -5.82 -8.29
N PRO A 54 15.55 -6.32 -8.54
CA PRO A 54 14.33 -5.63 -8.14
C PRO A 54 14.21 -5.57 -6.61
N VAL A 55 13.33 -4.69 -6.14
CA VAL A 55 12.92 -4.64 -4.73
C VAL A 55 12.24 -5.95 -4.32
N THR A 56 12.34 -6.29 -3.04
CA THR A 56 11.56 -7.41 -2.49
C THR A 56 10.23 -6.90 -1.97
N LYS A 57 9.19 -7.73 -2.12
CA LYS A 57 7.82 -7.39 -1.76
C LYS A 57 7.18 -8.53 -0.99
N ARG A 58 6.47 -8.21 0.09
CA ARG A 58 5.78 -9.16 0.97
C ARG A 58 4.33 -8.73 1.18
N LEU A 59 3.39 -9.66 1.07
CA LEU A 59 2.00 -9.40 1.41
C LEU A 59 1.87 -9.15 2.92
N VAL A 60 1.27 -8.02 3.29
CA VAL A 60 0.94 -7.68 4.68
C VAL A 60 -0.49 -8.08 4.97
N SER A 61 -1.44 -7.70 4.11
CA SER A 61 -2.85 -8.03 4.28
C SER A 61 -3.62 -7.99 2.97
N ASP A 62 -4.63 -8.85 2.83
CA ASP A 62 -5.64 -8.76 1.78
C ASP A 62 -6.89 -8.07 2.34
N LEU A 63 -7.06 -6.80 1.97
CA LEU A 63 -8.13 -5.94 2.45
C LEU A 63 -9.45 -6.19 1.69
N SER A 64 -9.44 -7.00 0.62
CA SER A 64 -10.60 -7.26 -0.22
C SER A 64 -11.76 -7.92 0.53
N SER A 65 -11.47 -8.60 1.64
CA SER A 65 -12.44 -9.34 2.45
C SER A 65 -12.73 -8.69 3.80
N PHE A 66 -12.02 -7.61 4.15
CA PHE A 66 -12.11 -7.02 5.49
C PHE A 66 -13.46 -6.36 5.75
N ARG A 67 -13.95 -5.55 4.79
CA ARG A 67 -15.28 -4.93 4.84
C ARG A 67 -15.91 -4.92 3.44
N PRO A 68 -16.60 -6.00 3.04
CA PRO A 68 -17.16 -6.11 1.70
C PRO A 68 -18.41 -5.21 1.49
N PRO A 69 -18.65 -4.72 0.26
CA PRO A 69 -17.72 -4.75 -0.85
C PRO A 69 -16.51 -3.84 -0.57
N ALA A 70 -15.32 -4.29 -0.98
CA ALA A 70 -14.13 -3.45 -0.88
C ALA A 70 -14.34 -2.16 -1.68
N GLN A 71 -13.93 -1.05 -1.08
CA GLN A 71 -14.03 0.28 -1.66
C GLN A 71 -12.76 0.63 -2.44
N ASN A 72 -12.82 1.74 -3.15
CA ASN A 72 -11.71 2.30 -3.91
C ASN A 72 -10.63 2.90 -2.98
N LEU A 73 -9.92 2.05 -2.23
CA LEU A 73 -8.91 2.47 -1.26
C LEU A 73 -7.68 3.05 -1.98
N GLU A 74 -7.36 4.31 -1.68
CA GLU A 74 -6.39 5.13 -2.40
C GLU A 74 -5.49 5.99 -1.51
N SER A 75 -5.61 5.90 -0.19
CA SER A 75 -4.77 6.67 0.73
C SER A 75 -4.24 5.83 1.87
N LEU A 76 -3.08 6.22 2.38
CA LEU A 76 -2.41 5.65 3.54
C LEU A 76 -1.83 6.79 4.36
N ALA A 77 -2.05 6.77 5.67
CA ALA A 77 -1.41 7.71 6.59
C ALA A 77 -1.08 7.04 7.92
N TRP A 78 0.07 7.40 8.48
CA TRP A 78 0.35 7.12 9.88
C TRP A 78 -0.41 8.09 10.77
N GLY A 79 -1.06 7.56 11.80
CA GLY A 79 -1.62 8.30 12.90
C GLY A 79 -0.74 8.21 14.15
N PRO A 80 -1.26 8.63 15.32
CA PRO A 80 -0.49 8.59 16.56
C PRO A 80 -0.14 7.16 16.98
N ARG A 81 0.91 7.06 17.80
CA ARG A 81 1.21 5.84 18.55
C ARG A 81 0.16 5.59 19.62
N LEU A 82 -0.26 4.35 19.76
CA LEU A 82 -1.17 3.88 20.79
C LEU A 82 -0.39 3.59 22.08
N ALA A 83 -1.09 3.44 23.20
CA ALA A 83 -0.49 3.23 24.52
C ALA A 83 0.35 1.94 24.61
N ASP A 84 0.08 0.96 23.75
CA ASP A 84 0.83 -0.29 23.64
C ASP A 84 2.08 -0.21 22.74
N GLY A 85 2.36 0.98 22.18
CA GLY A 85 3.51 1.24 21.32
C GLY A 85 3.28 0.95 19.83
N THR A 86 2.14 0.39 19.43
CA THR A 86 1.76 0.27 18.01
C THR A 86 1.46 1.64 17.41
N CYS A 87 1.50 1.76 16.08
CA CYS A 87 1.04 2.97 15.40
C CYS A 87 -0.34 2.76 14.78
N THR A 88 -1.10 3.84 14.68
CA THR A 88 -2.32 3.84 13.88
C THR A 88 -1.95 3.90 12.40
N LEU A 89 -2.47 2.98 11.60
CA LEU A 89 -2.46 3.08 10.14
C LEU A 89 -3.88 3.40 9.67
N VAL A 90 -4.06 4.52 8.99
CA VAL A 90 -5.33 4.93 8.40
C VAL A 90 -5.30 4.67 6.90
N ILE A 91 -6.36 4.07 6.38
CA ILE A 91 -6.57 3.81 4.96
C ILE A 91 -7.90 4.41 4.54
N GLY A 92 -7.92 5.27 3.52
CA GLY A 92 -9.14 5.93 3.03
C GLY A 92 -9.50 5.53 1.60
N SER A 93 -10.79 5.51 1.28
CA SER A 93 -11.28 5.43 -0.10
C SER A 93 -11.56 6.79 -0.72
N ASP A 94 -11.43 6.86 -2.05
CA ASP A 94 -12.05 7.87 -2.90
C ASP A 94 -13.32 7.27 -3.48
N ASP A 95 -14.49 7.84 -3.20
CA ASP A 95 -15.76 7.30 -3.72
C ASP A 95 -16.05 7.69 -5.18
N ASN A 96 -15.15 8.40 -5.85
CA ASN A 96 -15.29 8.83 -7.25
C ASN A 96 -16.59 9.63 -7.52
N PHE A 97 -17.27 10.12 -6.48
CA PHE A 97 -18.64 10.64 -6.57
C PHE A 97 -19.66 9.65 -7.17
N ASP A 98 -19.38 8.35 -7.11
CA ASP A 98 -20.25 7.28 -7.60
C ASP A 98 -21.18 6.79 -6.48
N GLN A 99 -22.47 6.60 -6.78
CA GLN A 99 -23.47 6.17 -5.78
C GLN A 99 -23.26 4.72 -5.27
N GLY A 100 -22.51 3.91 -6.02
CA GLY A 100 -22.14 2.54 -5.65
C GLY A 100 -20.87 2.46 -4.80
N GLU A 101 -20.16 3.59 -4.63
CA GLU A 101 -18.97 3.69 -3.80
C GLU A 101 -19.25 4.54 -2.55
N ALA A 102 -18.49 4.30 -1.49
CA ALA A 102 -18.64 4.98 -0.23
C ALA A 102 -17.29 5.48 0.28
N THR A 103 -17.26 6.73 0.76
CA THR A 103 -16.17 7.24 1.57
C THR A 103 -16.03 6.37 2.83
N GLN A 104 -14.89 5.70 2.97
CA GLN A 104 -14.59 4.76 4.04
C GLN A 104 -13.20 5.04 4.59
N PHE A 105 -13.11 5.09 5.91
CA PHE A 105 -11.84 5.08 6.62
C PHE A 105 -11.71 3.78 7.42
N LEU A 106 -10.61 3.07 7.19
CA LEU A 106 -10.18 1.92 7.97
C LEU A 106 -9.01 2.34 8.85
N ALA A 107 -9.05 1.98 10.13
CA ALA A 107 -7.97 2.26 11.08
C ALA A 107 -7.51 0.95 11.71
N PHE A 108 -6.20 0.70 11.67
CA PHE A 108 -5.56 -0.50 12.20
C PHE A 108 -4.47 -0.12 13.21
N ALA A 109 -4.30 -0.94 14.24
CA ALA A 109 -3.07 -0.95 15.02
C ALA A 109 -2.00 -1.74 14.26
N ALA A 110 -0.82 -1.14 14.05
CA ALA A 110 0.27 -1.72 13.27
C ALA A 110 1.58 -1.73 14.08
N THR A 111 2.30 -2.84 14.00
CA THR A 111 3.67 -2.98 14.51
C THR A 111 4.70 -2.70 13.42
N GLY A 112 5.93 -2.32 13.79
CA GLY A 112 7.02 -2.10 12.83
C GLY A 112 6.87 -0.82 12.00
N CYS A 113 6.08 0.13 12.51
CA CYS A 113 5.85 1.48 12.00
C CYS A 113 7.01 2.44 12.34
N PRO A 114 7.08 3.65 11.72
CA PRO A 114 8.15 4.63 11.92
C PRO A 114 8.38 4.99 13.39
#